data_AF-A0AA49GN68-F1
#
_entry.id   AF-A0AA49GN68-F1
#
_cell.length_a   1.000
_cell.length_b   1.000
_cell.length_c   1.000
_cell.angle_alpha   90.00
_cell.angle_beta   90.00
_cell.angle_gamma   90.00
#
_symmetry.space_group_name_H-M   'P 1'
#
loop_
_entity.id
_entity.type
_entity.pdbx_description
1 polymer ?
#
loop_
_entity_poly.entity_id
_entity_poly.type
_entity_poly.pdbx_seq_one_letter_code
_entity_poly.pdbx_strand_id
1 'polypeptide(L)'
;MDLYSQKGKSIPQKIVIITLELLLLGFSYWILFKGGGGKLLGWFGMENVNGVWERKVIIFSFSVIVFLRMGFMMLYLLKRKIPWEESFSVPFAFALYYVGFSLLVLPAHQSIDYVDYLGMLLFLAGSFINTYSELQRHFWKKLPEHKGKLYTEGLFRYAMHINFFGDLLWVSAYAIITRNYYSVAIPLFLFCLFAFYNIPALDSYLKSRYGPQFDEYSARTKKFIPFIY
;
A
#
# COMPACT_ATOMS: atom_id res chain seq x y z
N MET A 1 -11.36 -8.24 -20.54
CA MET A 1 -10.09 -7.99 -21.27
C MET A 1 -8.96 -8.36 -20.33
N ASP A 2 -8.11 -9.34 -20.66
CA ASP A 2 -7.09 -9.86 -19.74
C ASP A 2 -5.92 -8.86 -19.59
N LEU A 3 -5.98 -8.03 -18.55
CA LEU A 3 -5.02 -6.96 -18.25
C LEU A 3 -3.62 -7.48 -17.94
N TYR A 4 -3.50 -8.76 -17.53
CA TYR A 4 -2.24 -9.34 -17.07
C TYR A 4 -1.49 -10.12 -18.14
N SER A 5 -2.09 -10.35 -19.31
CA SER A 5 -1.41 -10.95 -20.48
C SER A 5 -0.72 -9.90 -21.37
N GLN A 6 -1.14 -8.64 -21.31
CA GLN A 6 -0.56 -7.57 -22.15
C GLN A 6 0.68 -6.94 -21.50
N LYS A 7 1.84 -7.12 -22.12
CA LYS A 7 3.08 -6.43 -21.75
C LYS A 7 3.14 -5.07 -22.45
N GLY A 8 3.56 -4.03 -21.73
CA GLY A 8 3.70 -2.68 -22.29
C GLY A 8 4.46 -1.78 -21.32
N LYS A 9 5.27 -0.84 -21.85
CA LYS A 9 6.05 0.06 -20.99
C LYS A 9 5.17 1.10 -20.26
N SER A 10 4.04 1.47 -20.85
CA SER A 10 3.06 2.43 -20.31
C SER A 10 3.70 3.70 -19.71
N ILE A 11 4.70 4.26 -20.42
CA ILE A 11 5.50 5.38 -19.93
C ILE A 11 4.62 6.61 -19.61
N PRO A 12 3.70 7.06 -20.49
CA PRO A 12 2.84 8.21 -20.19
C PRO A 12 1.99 7.99 -18.93
N GLN A 13 1.40 6.81 -18.76
CA GLN A 13 0.60 6.46 -17.58
C GLN A 13 1.44 6.52 -16.30
N LYS A 14 2.65 5.93 -16.34
CA LYS A 14 3.58 5.95 -15.21
C LYS A 14 4.00 7.36 -14.83
N ILE A 15 4.26 8.23 -15.81
CA ILE A 15 4.59 9.64 -15.56
C ILE A 15 3.43 10.35 -14.86
N VAL A 16 2.19 10.16 -15.34
CA VAL A 16 0.99 10.75 -14.72
C VAL A 16 0.84 10.30 -13.27
N ILE A 17 0.96 9.00 -13.01
CA ILE A 17 0.82 8.46 -11.65
C ILE A 17 1.88 9.06 -10.71
N ILE A 18 3.15 9.02 -11.10
CA ILE A 18 4.26 9.54 -10.28
C ILE A 18 4.10 11.04 -10.03
N THR A 19 3.64 11.79 -11.05
CA THR A 19 3.41 13.24 -10.92
C THR A 19 2.28 13.52 -9.94
N LEU A 20 1.15 12.83 -10.06
CA LEU A 20 0.01 12.98 -9.16
C LEU A 20 0.37 12.60 -7.72
N GLU A 21 1.12 11.51 -7.53
CA GLU A 21 1.60 11.11 -6.20
C GLU A 21 2.57 12.13 -5.60
N LEU A 22 3.45 12.73 -6.41
CA LEU A 22 4.35 13.79 -5.95
C LEU A 22 3.57 15.06 -5.54
N LEU A 23 2.52 15.41 -6.28
CA LEU A 23 1.62 16.51 -5.92
C LEU A 23 0.88 16.23 -4.60
N LEU A 24 0.38 15.01 -4.41
CA LEU A 24 -0.27 14.59 -3.16
C LEU A 24 0.71 14.60 -1.98
N LEU A 25 1.97 14.20 -2.19
CA LEU A 25 3.02 14.28 -1.17
C LEU A 25 3.33 15.75 -0.81
N GLY A 26 3.41 16.64 -1.80
CA GLY A 26 3.54 18.08 -1.59
C GLY A 26 2.35 18.68 -0.83
N PHE A 27 1.14 18.21 -1.11
CA PHE A 27 -0.07 18.61 -0.40
C PHE A 27 -0.09 18.12 1.05
N SER A 28 0.34 16.87 1.31
CA SER A 28 0.56 16.34 2.66
C SER A 28 1.57 17.18 3.44
N TYR A 29 2.69 17.57 2.81
CA TYR A 29 3.67 18.45 3.43
C TYR A 29 3.07 19.81 3.83
N TRP A 30 2.27 20.40 2.94
CA TRP A 30 1.58 21.66 3.21
C TRP A 30 0.59 21.54 4.38
N ILE A 31 -0.16 20.43 4.44
CA ILE A 31 -1.08 20.12 5.55
C ILE A 31 -0.33 20.06 6.88
N LEU A 32 0.75 19.28 6.94
CA LEU A 32 1.47 18.97 8.18
C LEU A 32 2.33 20.15 8.69
N PHE A 33 2.96 20.90 7.78
CA PHE A 33 4.06 21.80 8.16
C PHE A 33 3.88 23.26 7.77
N LYS A 34 2.95 23.59 6.86
CA LYS A 34 2.74 24.97 6.38
C LYS A 34 1.38 25.55 6.79
N GLY A 35 0.76 24.97 7.81
CA GLY A 35 -0.52 25.44 8.36
C GLY A 35 -1.74 25.09 7.49
N GLY A 36 -1.57 24.25 6.46
CA GLY A 36 -2.70 23.83 5.62
C GLY A 36 -3.74 23.02 6.38
N GLY A 37 -3.29 22.18 7.31
CA GLY A 37 -4.18 21.37 8.14
C GLY A 37 -5.13 22.20 9.00
N GLY A 38 -4.62 23.22 9.67
CA GLY A 38 -5.44 24.14 10.47
C GLY A 38 -6.46 24.90 9.61
N LYS A 39 -6.11 25.31 8.38
CA LYS A 39 -7.05 25.94 7.45
C LYS A 39 -8.18 25.00 7.03
N LEU A 40 -7.84 23.76 6.67
CA LEU A 40 -8.82 22.76 6.24
C LEU A 40 -9.74 22.33 7.37
N LEU A 41 -9.17 22.03 8.54
CA LEU A 41 -9.94 21.61 9.71
C LEU A 41 -10.77 22.76 10.31
N GLY A 42 -10.31 24.01 10.16
CA GLY A 42 -11.07 25.19 10.53
C GLY A 42 -12.39 25.34 9.78
N TRP A 43 -12.48 24.86 8.52
CA TRP A 43 -13.75 24.83 7.78
C TRP A 43 -14.80 23.90 8.42
N PHE A 44 -14.36 22.97 9.27
CA PHE A 44 -15.21 22.06 10.03
C PHE A 44 -15.32 22.47 11.51
N GLY A 45 -14.93 23.70 11.86
CA GLY A 45 -15.01 24.23 13.22
C GLY A 45 -13.95 23.69 14.18
N MET A 46 -12.91 23.01 13.68
CA MET A 46 -11.81 22.52 14.50
C MET A 46 -10.67 23.55 14.53
N GLU A 47 -10.60 24.33 15.60
CA GLU A 47 -9.58 25.36 15.80
C GLU A 47 -8.35 24.84 16.56
N ASN A 48 -7.20 25.50 16.36
CA ASN A 48 -5.93 25.23 17.08
C ASN A 48 -5.37 23.80 16.96
N VAL A 49 -5.73 23.09 15.89
CA VAL A 49 -5.24 21.74 15.62
C VAL A 49 -3.88 21.79 14.91
N ASN A 50 -2.79 21.60 15.65
CA ASN A 50 -1.43 21.66 15.10
C ASN A 50 -0.65 20.33 15.18
N GLY A 51 -1.12 19.38 15.99
CA GLY A 51 -0.47 18.08 16.22
C GLY A 51 0.93 18.17 16.83
N VAL A 52 1.39 17.08 17.43
CA VAL A 52 2.77 16.97 17.92
C VAL A 52 3.74 16.88 16.72
N TRP A 53 4.82 17.66 16.75
CA TRP A 53 5.78 17.77 15.65
C TRP A 53 6.33 16.41 15.21
N GLU A 54 6.72 15.60 16.19
CA GLU A 54 7.30 14.27 16.02
C GLU A 54 6.36 13.34 15.24
N ARG A 55 5.06 13.36 15.56
CA ARG A 55 4.06 12.53 14.86
C ARG A 55 3.89 12.96 13.40
N LYS A 56 3.91 14.27 13.15
CA LYS A 56 3.83 14.83 11.79
C LYS A 56 5.04 14.41 10.96
N VAL A 57 6.23 14.44 11.55
CA VAL A 57 7.46 13.94 10.91
C VAL A 57 7.32 12.45 10.59
N ILE A 58 6.87 11.61 11.51
CA ILE A 58 6.71 10.17 11.27
C ILE A 58 5.73 9.89 10.12
N ILE A 59 4.54 10.51 10.12
CA ILE A 59 3.54 10.35 9.05
C ILE A 59 4.09 10.80 7.68
N PHE A 60 4.81 11.92 7.66
CA PHE A 60 5.43 12.41 6.42
C PHE A 60 6.56 11.49 5.95
N SER A 61 7.41 11.00 6.86
CA SER A 61 8.46 10.03 6.53
C SER A 61 7.88 8.73 5.97
N PHE A 62 6.79 8.22 6.53
CA PHE A 62 6.07 7.10 5.96
C PHE A 62 5.60 7.40 4.53
N SER A 63 5.06 8.60 4.30
CA SER A 63 4.56 9.01 2.97
C SER A 63 5.67 9.09 1.93
N VAL A 64 6.84 9.62 2.31
CA VAL A 64 8.04 9.64 1.47
C VAL A 64 8.50 8.22 1.14
N ILE A 65 8.56 7.33 2.12
CA ILE A 65 8.98 5.93 1.91
C ILE A 65 8.00 5.21 0.96
N VAL A 66 6.69 5.41 1.15
CA VAL A 66 5.66 4.83 0.27
C VAL A 66 5.79 5.37 -1.15
N PHE A 67 5.99 6.68 -1.33
CA PHE A 67 6.21 7.29 -2.64
C PHE A 67 7.43 6.69 -3.35
N LEU A 68 8.57 6.55 -2.65
CA LEU A 68 9.77 5.95 -3.23
C LEU A 68 9.56 4.47 -3.59
N ARG A 69 8.90 3.71 -2.71
CA ARG A 69 8.55 2.30 -2.97
C ARG A 69 7.60 2.16 -4.16
N MET A 70 6.63 3.05 -4.29
CA MET A 70 5.68 3.05 -5.39
C MET A 70 6.36 3.42 -6.71
N GLY A 71 7.23 4.44 -6.70
CA GLY A 71 8.10 4.77 -7.81
C GLY A 71 8.96 3.58 -8.25
N PHE A 72 9.57 2.88 -7.30
CA PHE A 72 10.32 1.64 -7.59
C PHE A 72 9.44 0.55 -8.20
N MET A 73 8.27 0.27 -7.61
CA MET A 73 7.30 -0.70 -8.12
C MET A 73 6.92 -0.36 -9.57
N MET A 74 6.53 0.88 -9.83
CA MET A 74 6.07 1.34 -11.14
C MET A 74 7.16 1.29 -12.20
N LEU A 75 8.38 1.74 -11.87
CA LEU A 75 9.46 1.85 -12.84
C LEU A 75 10.18 0.52 -13.07
N TYR A 76 10.30 -0.34 -12.05
CA TYR A 76 11.14 -1.53 -12.11
C TYR A 76 10.35 -2.86 -12.11
N LEU A 77 9.34 -3.00 -11.26
CA LEU A 77 8.64 -4.28 -11.05
C LEU A 77 7.43 -4.44 -11.98
N LEU A 78 6.69 -3.36 -12.25
CA LEU A 78 5.46 -3.40 -13.03
C LEU A 78 5.74 -3.45 -14.55
N LYS A 79 5.55 -4.63 -15.13
CA LYS A 79 5.79 -4.92 -16.56
C LYS A 79 4.50 -5.05 -17.40
N ARG A 80 3.33 -5.04 -16.76
CA ARG A 80 2.04 -5.10 -17.47
C ARG A 80 1.67 -3.73 -18.02
N LYS A 81 0.85 -3.73 -19.06
CA LYS A 81 0.24 -2.51 -19.57
C LYS A 81 -0.71 -1.94 -18.51
N ILE A 82 -0.59 -0.64 -18.27
CA ILE A 82 -1.45 0.11 -17.35
C ILE A 82 -2.58 0.77 -18.16
N PRO A 83 -3.86 0.45 -17.88
CA PRO A 83 -5.01 1.19 -18.40
C PRO A 83 -4.97 2.65 -17.97
N TRP A 84 -5.54 3.54 -18.78
CA TRP A 84 -5.62 4.96 -18.41
C TRP A 84 -6.44 5.21 -17.14
N GLU A 85 -7.44 4.38 -16.87
CA GLU A 85 -8.25 4.43 -15.64
C GLU A 85 -7.38 4.26 -14.37
N GLU A 86 -6.42 3.33 -14.41
CA GLU A 86 -5.49 3.10 -13.31
C GLU A 86 -4.55 4.30 -13.07
N SER A 87 -4.32 5.14 -14.09
CA SER A 87 -3.50 6.35 -13.94
C SER A 87 -4.09 7.38 -12.99
N PHE A 88 -5.41 7.32 -12.76
CA PHE A 88 -6.12 8.24 -11.87
C PHE A 88 -6.63 7.54 -10.62
N SER A 89 -7.11 6.29 -10.73
CA SER A 89 -7.63 5.57 -9.57
C SER A 89 -6.53 5.22 -8.55
N VAL A 90 -5.31 4.95 -9.00
CA VAL A 90 -4.19 4.62 -8.10
C VAL A 90 -3.79 5.84 -7.26
N PRO A 91 -3.45 7.02 -7.84
CA PRO A 91 -3.20 8.22 -7.04
C PRO A 91 -4.38 8.61 -6.15
N PHE A 92 -5.62 8.44 -6.62
CA PHE A 92 -6.81 8.71 -5.80
C PHE A 92 -6.85 7.82 -4.55
N ALA A 93 -6.53 6.54 -4.66
CA ALA A 93 -6.41 5.67 -3.50
C ALA A 93 -5.28 6.12 -2.56
N PHE A 94 -4.12 6.53 -3.09
CA PHE A 94 -3.01 7.05 -2.27
C PHE A 94 -3.32 8.41 -1.62
N ALA A 95 -4.25 9.21 -2.18
CA ALA A 95 -4.71 10.42 -1.54
C ALA A 95 -5.34 10.13 -0.17
N LEU A 96 -6.04 9.00 -0.01
CA LEU A 96 -6.57 8.58 1.29
C LEU A 96 -5.45 8.40 2.33
N TYR A 97 -4.28 7.90 1.91
CA TYR A 97 -3.16 7.70 2.81
C TYR A 97 -2.39 9.00 3.07
N TYR A 98 -1.96 9.70 2.02
CA TYR A 98 -1.14 10.91 2.17
C TYR A 98 -1.93 12.06 2.77
N VAL A 99 -3.18 12.28 2.34
CA VAL A 99 -4.01 13.39 2.82
C VAL A 99 -4.78 12.98 4.07
N GLY A 100 -5.44 11.81 4.05
CA GLY A 100 -6.28 11.35 5.15
C GLY A 100 -5.51 11.22 6.46
N PHE A 101 -4.39 10.49 6.48
CA PHE A 101 -3.61 10.36 7.72
C PHE A 101 -2.91 11.67 8.12
N SER A 102 -2.56 12.53 7.15
CA SER A 102 -2.00 13.86 7.45
C SER A 102 -3.00 14.77 8.16
N LEU A 103 -4.30 14.65 7.88
CA LEU A 103 -5.34 15.38 8.61
C LEU A 103 -5.64 14.73 9.95
N LEU A 104 -5.73 13.40 9.98
CA LEU A 104 -6.12 12.64 11.17
C LEU A 104 -5.08 12.65 12.30
N VAL A 105 -3.81 12.93 12.01
CA VAL A 105 -2.73 13.07 13.01
C VAL A 105 -2.74 14.43 13.71
N LEU A 106 -3.33 15.47 13.12
CA LEU A 106 -3.26 16.84 13.67
C LEU A 106 -3.94 16.99 15.05
N PRO A 107 -5.06 16.30 15.34
CA PRO A 107 -5.66 16.34 16.69
C PRO A 107 -4.85 15.61 17.76
N ALA A 108 -3.79 14.87 17.41
CA ALA A 108 -3.01 14.10 18.38
C ALA A 108 -2.02 15.00 19.13
N HIS A 109 -2.22 15.12 20.43
CA HIS A 109 -1.37 15.88 21.35
C HIS A 109 -0.47 15.00 22.23
N GLN A 110 -0.59 13.68 22.13
CA GLN A 110 0.21 12.74 22.93
C GLN A 110 1.66 12.74 22.45
N SER A 111 2.62 12.78 23.38
CA SER A 111 4.03 12.53 23.07
C SER A 111 4.24 11.14 22.48
N ILE A 112 5.41 10.92 21.88
CA ILE A 112 5.79 9.60 21.35
C ILE A 112 5.99 8.62 22.50
N ASP A 113 5.40 7.43 22.39
CA ASP A 113 5.54 6.34 23.37
C ASP A 113 5.83 4.98 22.70
N TYR A 114 5.85 3.91 23.50
CA TYR A 114 6.11 2.53 23.05
C TYR A 114 5.17 2.03 21.94
N VAL A 115 3.92 2.49 21.88
CA VAL A 115 2.97 2.14 20.82
C VAL A 115 3.35 2.79 19.50
N ASP A 116 3.98 3.97 19.51
CA ASP A 116 4.49 4.59 18.27
C ASP A 116 5.71 3.86 17.73
N TYR A 117 6.60 3.39 18.61
CA TYR A 117 7.72 2.53 18.21
C TYR A 117 7.21 1.22 17.59
N LEU A 118 6.16 0.63 18.15
CA LEU A 118 5.49 -0.53 17.54
C LEU A 118 4.91 -0.17 16.16
N GLY A 119 4.25 0.98 16.02
CA GLY A 119 3.76 1.47 14.74
C GLY A 119 4.86 1.61 13.70
N MET A 120 6.00 2.22 14.05
CA MET A 120 7.16 2.33 13.16
C MET A 120 7.74 0.97 12.77
N LEU A 121 7.87 0.05 13.72
CA LEU A 121 8.31 -1.32 13.43
C LEU A 121 7.34 -2.03 12.48
N LEU A 122 6.04 -1.89 12.72
CA LEU A 122 4.99 -2.48 11.88
C LEU A 122 5.01 -1.89 10.46
N PHE A 123 5.23 -0.59 10.34
CA PHE A 123 5.40 0.08 9.05
C PHE A 123 6.57 -0.48 8.26
N LEU A 124 7.73 -0.61 8.90
CA LEU A 124 8.93 -1.16 8.26
C LEU A 124 8.76 -2.63 7.89
N ALA A 125 8.20 -3.45 8.79
CA ALA A 125 7.93 -4.86 8.54
C ALA A 125 6.92 -5.05 7.39
N GLY A 126 5.80 -4.31 7.40
CA GLY A 126 4.81 -4.34 6.32
C GLY A 126 5.40 -3.88 4.99
N SER A 127 6.21 -2.83 5.01
CA SER A 127 6.91 -2.33 3.83
C SER A 127 7.89 -3.34 3.26
N PHE A 128 8.66 -3.98 4.13
CA PHE A 128 9.60 -5.04 3.76
C PHE A 128 8.87 -6.23 3.16
N ILE A 129 7.84 -6.77 3.84
CA ILE A 129 7.07 -7.93 3.38
C ILE A 129 6.49 -7.66 1.98
N ASN A 130 5.89 -6.50 1.76
CA ASN A 130 5.32 -6.15 0.46
C ASN A 130 6.39 -6.08 -0.64
N THR A 131 7.43 -5.27 -0.47
CA THR A 131 8.42 -5.07 -1.54
C THR A 131 9.32 -6.29 -1.74
N TYR A 132 9.71 -6.98 -0.67
CA TYR A 132 10.59 -8.14 -0.75
C TYR A 132 9.90 -9.35 -1.38
N SER A 133 8.63 -9.62 -1.04
CA SER A 133 7.88 -10.71 -1.68
C SER A 133 7.79 -10.53 -3.20
N GLU A 134 7.53 -9.31 -3.65
CA GLU A 134 7.50 -8.96 -5.06
C GLU A 134 8.85 -9.12 -5.75
N LEU A 135 9.95 -8.75 -5.07
CA LEU A 135 11.31 -8.98 -5.57
C LEU A 135 11.62 -10.46 -5.73
N GLN A 136 11.31 -11.28 -4.72
CA GLN A 136 11.49 -12.74 -4.80
C GLN A 136 10.76 -13.31 -6.03
N ARG A 137 9.49 -12.92 -6.21
CA ARG A 137 8.69 -13.33 -7.37
C ARG A 137 9.25 -12.83 -8.70
N HIS A 138 9.73 -11.58 -8.76
CA HIS A 138 10.28 -10.99 -9.99
C HIS A 138 11.58 -11.65 -10.43
N PHE A 139 12.52 -11.91 -9.51
CA PHE A 139 13.77 -12.57 -9.85
C PHE A 139 13.54 -14.03 -10.27
N TRP A 140 12.68 -14.76 -9.56
CA TRP A 140 12.31 -16.12 -9.94
C TRP A 140 11.66 -16.15 -11.33
N LYS A 141 10.68 -15.28 -11.61
CA LYS A 141 10.01 -15.24 -12.93
C LYS A 141 10.89 -14.78 -14.09
N LYS A 142 12.10 -14.25 -13.85
CA LYS A 142 13.05 -13.90 -14.92
C LYS A 142 13.75 -15.13 -15.51
N LEU A 143 13.84 -16.22 -14.76
CA LEU A 143 14.55 -17.43 -15.17
C LEU A 143 13.77 -18.20 -16.27
N PRO A 144 14.41 -18.57 -17.40
CA PRO A 144 13.75 -19.27 -18.50
C PRO A 144 13.05 -20.57 -18.12
N GLU A 145 13.61 -21.33 -17.19
CA GLU A 145 13.12 -22.60 -16.65
C GLU A 145 11.83 -22.47 -15.82
N HIS A 146 11.46 -21.24 -15.47
CA HIS A 146 10.25 -20.91 -14.70
C HIS A 146 9.12 -20.34 -15.57
N LYS A 147 9.32 -20.25 -16.90
CA LYS A 147 8.25 -19.84 -17.83
C LYS A 147 7.04 -20.76 -17.71
N GLY A 148 5.86 -20.16 -17.57
CA GLY A 148 4.59 -20.88 -17.43
C GLY A 148 4.33 -21.46 -16.03
N LYS A 149 5.26 -21.35 -15.08
CA LYS A 149 5.11 -21.87 -13.72
C LYS A 149 4.56 -20.81 -12.76
N LEU A 150 3.78 -21.25 -11.78
CA LEU A 150 3.28 -20.42 -10.68
C LEU A 150 4.35 -20.29 -9.59
N TYR A 151 4.57 -19.07 -9.12
CA TYR A 151 5.50 -18.82 -8.02
C TYR A 151 4.82 -19.12 -6.68
N THR A 152 5.37 -20.04 -5.89
CA THR A 152 4.79 -20.51 -4.61
C THR A 152 5.81 -20.58 -3.47
N GLU A 153 7.00 -19.99 -3.67
CA GLU A 153 8.13 -20.06 -2.74
C GLU A 153 8.30 -18.75 -1.94
N GLY A 154 9.37 -18.63 -1.17
CA GLY A 154 9.71 -17.40 -0.44
C GLY A 154 8.63 -17.00 0.55
N LEU A 155 8.28 -15.72 0.62
CA LEU A 155 7.22 -15.22 1.48
C LEU A 155 5.82 -15.70 1.05
N PHE A 156 5.63 -16.00 -0.24
CA PHE A 156 4.35 -16.47 -0.78
C PHE A 156 3.95 -17.85 -0.22
N ARG A 157 4.91 -18.65 0.26
CA ARG A 157 4.61 -19.93 0.93
C ARG A 157 3.78 -19.77 2.22
N TYR A 158 3.80 -18.60 2.84
CA TYR A 158 3.09 -18.33 4.11
C TYR A 158 1.70 -17.76 3.89
N ALA A 159 1.52 -16.97 2.84
CA ALA A 159 0.20 -16.51 2.37
C ALA A 159 0.25 -16.21 0.85
N MET A 160 -0.79 -16.59 0.12
CA MET A 160 -0.87 -16.41 -1.33
C MET A 160 -0.83 -14.95 -1.79
N HIS A 161 -1.32 -14.06 -0.93
CA HIS A 161 -1.37 -12.61 -1.15
C HIS A 161 -0.59 -11.88 -0.04
N ILE A 162 0.60 -12.41 0.31
CA ILE A 162 1.46 -11.88 1.38
C ILE A 162 1.85 -10.40 1.16
N ASN A 163 1.92 -9.95 -0.10
CA ASN A 163 2.18 -8.56 -0.44
C ASN A 163 1.03 -7.64 0.01
N PHE A 164 -0.23 -8.07 -0.12
CA PHE A 164 -1.39 -7.35 0.41
C PHE A 164 -1.37 -7.32 1.93
N PHE A 165 -0.89 -8.40 2.57
CA PHE A 165 -0.76 -8.41 4.03
C PHE A 165 0.26 -7.37 4.47
N GLY A 166 1.41 -7.29 3.78
CA GLY A 166 2.35 -6.20 3.95
C GLY A 166 1.70 -4.82 3.81
N ASP A 167 0.82 -4.65 2.82
CA ASP A 167 0.05 -3.41 2.62
C ASP A 167 -0.87 -3.09 3.80
N LEU A 168 -1.61 -4.06 4.29
CA LEU A 168 -2.45 -3.91 5.47
C LEU A 168 -1.62 -3.50 6.70
N LEU A 169 -0.45 -4.09 6.91
CA LEU A 169 0.42 -3.78 8.05
C LEU A 169 0.92 -2.34 8.00
N TRP A 170 1.48 -1.91 6.86
CA TRP A 170 2.04 -0.56 6.80
C TRP A 170 0.95 0.53 6.78
N VAL A 171 -0.25 0.26 6.27
CA VAL A 171 -1.41 1.17 6.41
C VAL A 171 -1.93 1.21 7.85
N SER A 172 -1.99 0.06 8.53
CA SER A 172 -2.38 0.00 9.95
C SER A 172 -1.41 0.77 10.83
N ALA A 173 -0.13 0.77 10.48
CA ALA A 173 0.88 1.58 11.18
C ALA A 173 0.59 3.08 11.11
N TYR A 174 0.13 3.62 9.98
CA TYR A 174 -0.32 5.01 9.93
C TYR A 174 -1.41 5.30 10.95
N ALA A 175 -2.43 4.45 11.01
CA ALA A 175 -3.54 4.59 11.94
C ALA A 175 -3.05 4.63 13.40
N ILE A 176 -2.11 3.75 13.77
CA ILE A 176 -1.47 3.73 15.10
C ILE A 176 -0.81 5.08 15.42
N ILE A 177 0.00 5.62 14.50
CA ILE A 177 0.72 6.89 14.71
C ILE A 177 -0.24 8.08 14.87
N THR A 178 -1.42 8.03 14.26
CA THR A 178 -2.40 9.13 14.38
C THR A 178 -3.05 9.25 15.76
N ARG A 179 -3.02 8.18 16.59
CA ARG A 179 -3.77 8.12 17.88
C ARG A 179 -5.25 8.50 17.76
N ASN A 180 -5.80 8.31 16.57
CA ASN A 180 -7.15 8.70 16.24
C ASN A 180 -7.96 7.44 15.92
N TYR A 181 -8.96 7.12 16.72
CA TYR A 181 -9.77 5.91 16.53
C TYR A 181 -10.47 5.88 15.16
N TYR A 182 -10.84 7.04 14.61
CA TYR A 182 -11.46 7.12 13.28
C TYR A 182 -10.51 6.70 12.16
N SER A 183 -9.19 6.80 12.37
CA SER A 183 -8.19 6.39 11.37
C SER A 183 -8.20 4.90 11.08
N VAL A 184 -8.72 4.07 12.00
CA VAL A 184 -8.85 2.61 11.84
C VAL A 184 -9.81 2.25 10.70
N ALA A 185 -10.72 3.15 10.32
CA ALA A 185 -11.62 2.94 9.19
C ALA A 185 -10.85 2.73 7.87
N ILE A 186 -9.66 3.35 7.71
CA ILE A 186 -8.84 3.26 6.49
C ILE A 186 -8.25 1.84 6.30
N PRO A 187 -7.45 1.28 7.24
CA PRO A 187 -6.97 -0.09 7.11
C PRO A 187 -8.09 -1.13 7.11
N LEU A 188 -9.22 -0.88 7.81
CA LEU A 188 -10.38 -1.77 7.75
C LEU A 188 -11.02 -1.78 6.36
N PHE A 189 -11.19 -0.62 5.75
CA PHE A 189 -11.66 -0.52 4.37
C PHE A 189 -10.70 -1.23 3.41
N LEU A 190 -9.39 -1.05 3.58
CA LEU A 190 -8.38 -1.74 2.79
C LEU A 190 -8.44 -3.26 2.95
N PHE A 191 -8.60 -3.75 4.18
CA PHE A 191 -8.81 -5.18 4.47
C PHE A 191 -10.01 -5.71 3.70
N CYS A 192 -11.16 -5.04 3.77
CA CYS A 192 -12.37 -5.45 3.06
C CYS A 192 -12.15 -5.44 1.54
N LEU A 193 -11.52 -4.40 1.01
CA LEU A 193 -11.21 -4.30 -0.42
C LEU A 193 -10.29 -5.43 -0.88
N PHE A 194 -9.30 -5.81 -0.08
CA PHE A 194 -8.45 -6.97 -0.39
C PHE A 194 -9.21 -8.29 -0.27
N ALA A 195 -9.84 -8.55 0.87
CA ALA A 195 -10.47 -9.84 1.18
C ALA A 195 -11.65 -10.16 0.25
N PHE A 196 -12.47 -9.16 -0.09
CA PHE A 196 -13.73 -9.38 -0.80
C PHE A 196 -13.70 -9.00 -2.29
N TYR A 197 -12.74 -8.18 -2.72
CA TYR A 197 -12.67 -7.73 -4.12
C TYR A 197 -11.39 -8.17 -4.82
N ASN A 198 -10.22 -7.72 -4.34
CA ASN A 198 -8.95 -7.96 -5.04
C ASN A 198 -8.50 -9.43 -5.00
N ILE A 199 -8.57 -10.07 -3.83
CA ILE A 199 -8.15 -11.48 -3.67
C ILE A 199 -9.02 -12.41 -4.51
N PRO A 200 -10.37 -12.36 -4.46
CA PRO A 200 -11.20 -13.21 -5.31
C PRO A 200 -10.96 -13.02 -6.81
N ALA A 201 -10.77 -11.77 -7.27
CA ALA A 201 -10.44 -11.48 -8.65
C ALA A 201 -9.07 -12.06 -9.06
N LEU A 202 -8.07 -11.95 -8.18
CA LEU A 202 -6.73 -12.47 -8.44
C LEU A 202 -6.69 -14.00 -8.37
N ASP A 203 -7.39 -14.63 -7.43
CA ASP A 203 -7.55 -16.09 -7.35
C ASP A 203 -8.17 -16.65 -8.63
N SER A 204 -9.25 -16.01 -9.13
CA SER A 204 -9.91 -16.39 -10.38
C SER A 204 -8.96 -16.29 -11.58
N TYR A 205 -8.18 -15.22 -11.63
CA TYR A 205 -7.14 -15.02 -12.65
C TYR A 205 -6.04 -16.10 -12.59
N LEU A 206 -5.52 -16.39 -11.38
CA LEU A 206 -4.48 -17.39 -11.19
C LEU A 206 -4.99 -18.79 -11.54
N LYS A 207 -6.22 -19.14 -11.13
CA LYS A 207 -6.88 -20.39 -11.51
C LYS A 207 -7.00 -20.53 -13.02
N SER A 208 -7.47 -19.49 -13.71
CA SER A 208 -7.59 -19.49 -15.17
C SER A 208 -6.25 -19.64 -15.89
N ARG A 209 -5.17 -19.08 -15.33
CA ARG A 209 -3.84 -19.06 -15.97
C ARG A 209 -3.00 -20.31 -15.67
N TYR A 210 -3.09 -20.83 -14.45
CA TYR A 210 -2.19 -21.87 -13.93
C TYR A 210 -2.88 -23.20 -13.63
N GLY A 211 -4.22 -23.24 -13.62
CA GLY A 211 -5.02 -24.46 -13.49
C GLY A 211 -4.58 -25.31 -12.29
N PRO A 212 -4.16 -26.57 -12.50
CA PRO A 212 -3.76 -27.49 -11.44
C PRO A 212 -2.69 -26.95 -10.47
N GLN A 213 -1.73 -26.16 -10.96
CA GLN A 213 -0.69 -25.58 -10.09
C GLN A 213 -1.29 -24.64 -9.05
N PHE A 214 -2.34 -23.90 -9.40
CA PHE A 214 -3.04 -23.01 -8.46
C PHE A 214 -3.89 -23.82 -7.47
N ASP A 215 -4.48 -24.93 -7.90
CA ASP A 215 -5.26 -25.80 -7.02
C ASP A 215 -4.39 -26.40 -5.93
N GLU A 216 -3.24 -26.97 -6.31
CA GLU A 216 -2.29 -27.53 -5.35
C GLU A 216 -1.74 -26.47 -4.39
N TYR A 217 -1.55 -25.24 -4.88
CA TYR A 217 -1.03 -24.13 -4.08
C TYR A 217 -2.06 -23.60 -3.08
N SER A 218 -3.30 -23.37 -3.54
CA SER A 218 -4.40 -22.88 -2.72
C SER A 218 -4.89 -23.91 -1.70
N ALA A 219 -4.72 -25.21 -1.97
CA ALA A 219 -5.03 -26.27 -1.01
C ALA A 219 -4.10 -26.28 0.22
N ARG A 220 -2.85 -25.81 0.07
CA ARG A 220 -1.82 -25.87 1.14
C ARG A 220 -1.43 -24.53 1.75
N THR A 221 -1.84 -23.42 1.14
CA THR A 221 -1.40 -22.06 1.53
C THR A 221 -2.59 -21.18 1.86
N LYS A 222 -2.51 -20.45 2.97
CA LYS A 222 -3.51 -19.44 3.38
C LYS A 222 -3.57 -18.29 2.37
N LYS A 223 -4.71 -17.62 2.26
CA LYS A 223 -4.94 -16.58 1.25
C LYS A 223 -4.19 -15.29 1.57
N PHE A 224 -4.39 -14.74 2.75
CA PHE A 224 -4.09 -13.35 3.07
C PHE A 224 -3.23 -13.19 4.33
N ILE A 225 -3.72 -13.66 5.47
CA ILE A 225 -3.04 -13.54 6.76
C ILE A 225 -2.32 -14.86 7.06
N PRO A 226 -0.98 -14.85 7.20
CA PRO A 226 -0.20 -16.05 7.50
C PRO A 226 -0.80 -16.84 8.67
N PHE A 227 -0.93 -18.15 8.48
CA PHE A 227 -1.45 -19.10 9.47
C PHE A 227 -2.92 -18.94 9.88
N ILE A 228 -3.62 -17.88 9.44
CA ILE A 228 -5.00 -17.58 9.85
C ILE A 228 -5.96 -17.75 8.66
N TYR A 229 -5.85 -16.88 7.65
CA TYR A 229 -6.80 -16.78 6.55
C TYR A 229 -6.09 -16.76 5.21
#